data_AF-A0A0R3UMM9-F1
#
_entry.id   AF-A0A0R3UMM9-F1
#
_cell.length_a   1.000
_cell.length_b   1.000
_cell.length_c   1.000
_cell.angle_alpha   90.00
_cell.angle_beta   90.00
_cell.angle_gamma   90.00
#
_symmetry.space_group_name_H-M   'P 1'
#
loop_
_entity.id
_entity.type
_entity.pdbx_description
1 polymer ?
#
loop_
_entity_poly.entity_id
_entity_poly.type
_entity_poly.pdbx_seq_one_letter_code
_entity_poly.pdbx_strand_id
1 'polypeptide(L)'
;MPQYSIILPTYNERENLPILVYLIDISYKYEIIIVDDNSPDGTQAAAKQLQEIYGHEKIVLKPRQKKEGLGTAYVHGMKFARGDFVIIMDADLSHNPKFLPVLIELQKSMDYDIVTGTRYSCGGGVSGWDLKRKIISRGANFVAHLLLQPKASDLTGSFRLYKRKVLSTLIKTSVSRGYVFQMEMMARASTMGYKIGEVGISFVDRLYGKSKLSGSEIKQYLSCLLRLFFTI
;
A
#
# COMPACT_ATOMS: atom_id res chain seq x y z
N MET A 1 -19.34 12.05 -7.11
CA MET A 1 -18.23 11.75 -6.18
C MET A 1 -17.70 10.34 -6.47
N PRO A 2 -16.38 10.11 -6.38
CA PRO A 2 -15.79 8.78 -6.57
C PRO A 2 -16.21 7.84 -5.43
N GLN A 3 -16.30 6.55 -5.70
CA GLN A 3 -16.53 5.51 -4.69
C GLN A 3 -15.20 5.01 -4.10
N TYR A 4 -14.14 4.97 -4.92
CA TYR A 4 -12.81 4.53 -4.53
C TYR A 4 -11.78 5.65 -4.71
N SER A 5 -10.90 5.83 -3.74
CA SER A 5 -9.70 6.67 -3.87
C SER A 5 -8.46 5.78 -3.87
N ILE A 6 -7.66 5.85 -4.93
CA ILE A 6 -6.42 5.08 -5.06
C ILE A 6 -5.25 6.02 -4.75
N ILE A 7 -4.54 5.78 -3.65
CA ILE A 7 -3.40 6.61 -3.24
C ILE A 7 -2.12 5.96 -3.75
N LEU A 8 -1.37 6.71 -4.56
CA LEU A 8 -0.10 6.32 -5.15
C LEU A 8 1.02 7.23 -4.62
N PRO A 9 1.81 6.77 -3.63
CA PRO A 9 3.04 7.46 -3.24
C PRO A 9 4.09 7.33 -4.35
N THR A 10 4.69 8.46 -4.76
CA THR A 10 5.70 8.48 -5.83
C THR A 10 6.99 9.14 -5.37
N TYR A 11 8.12 8.53 -5.75
CA TYR A 11 9.44 9.13 -5.67
C TYR A 11 10.33 8.51 -6.74
N ASN A 12 10.68 9.29 -7.77
CA ASN A 12 11.35 8.82 -8.98
C ASN A 12 10.56 7.73 -9.74
N GLU A 13 9.32 8.03 -10.11
CA GLU A 13 8.40 7.08 -10.76
C GLU A 13 7.89 7.62 -12.11
N ARG A 14 8.66 8.49 -12.77
CA ARG A 14 8.26 9.14 -14.03
C ARG A 14 7.81 8.16 -15.10
N GLU A 15 8.53 7.06 -15.30
CA GLU A 15 8.24 6.07 -16.33
C GLU A 15 7.11 5.13 -15.92
N ASN A 16 7.03 4.76 -14.64
CA ASN A 16 6.04 3.81 -14.14
C ASN A 16 4.65 4.44 -14.03
N LEU A 17 4.56 5.72 -13.64
CA LEU A 17 3.31 6.37 -13.29
C LEU A 17 2.28 6.40 -14.45
N PRO A 18 2.61 6.79 -15.69
CA PRO A 18 1.66 6.78 -16.80
C PRO A 18 1.15 5.37 -17.13
N ILE A 19 2.05 4.37 -17.10
CA ILE A 19 1.71 2.97 -17.35
C ILE A 19 0.74 2.47 -16.28
N LEU A 20 1.04 2.74 -15.01
CA LEU A 20 0.20 2.35 -13.89
C LEU A 20 -1.18 2.99 -13.99
N VAL A 21 -1.27 4.30 -14.24
CA VAL A 21 -2.55 5.00 -14.38
C VAL A 21 -3.38 4.45 -15.54
N TYR A 22 -2.74 4.11 -16.66
CA TYR A 22 -3.41 3.45 -17.79
C TYR A 22 -3.93 2.05 -17.43
N LEU A 23 -3.15 1.26 -16.69
CA LEU A 23 -3.54 -0.10 -16.27
C LEU A 23 -4.61 -0.11 -15.17
N ILE A 24 -4.76 0.97 -14.41
CA ILE A 24 -5.84 1.11 -13.42
C ILE A 24 -7.14 1.38 -14.18
N ASP A 25 -7.82 0.30 -14.49
CA ASP A 25 -9.17 0.31 -15.04
C ASP A 25 -10.07 -0.59 -14.19
N ILE A 26 -11.02 0.05 -13.48
CA ILE A 26 -12.02 -0.65 -12.68
C ILE A 26 -13.40 -0.12 -13.06
N SER A 27 -14.41 -0.99 -13.08
CA SER A 27 -15.79 -0.67 -13.49
C SER A 27 -16.54 0.28 -12.54
N TYR A 28 -15.86 0.85 -11.54
CA TYR A 28 -16.43 1.72 -10.52
C TYR A 28 -15.96 3.17 -10.71
N LYS A 29 -16.64 4.13 -10.07
CA LYS A 29 -16.14 5.51 -10.06
C LYS A 29 -14.96 5.61 -9.11
N TYR A 30 -13.81 6.05 -9.59
CA TYR A 30 -12.60 6.23 -8.79
C TYR A 30 -11.85 7.50 -9.11
N GLU A 31 -10.98 7.88 -8.19
CA GLU A 31 -9.94 8.90 -8.37
C GLU A 31 -8.58 8.30 -8.00
N ILE A 32 -7.53 8.88 -8.57
CA ILE A 32 -6.14 8.54 -8.29
C ILE A 32 -5.49 9.75 -7.64
N ILE A 33 -4.97 9.57 -6.42
CA ILE A 33 -4.30 10.59 -5.63
C ILE A 33 -2.80 10.29 -5.68
N ILE A 34 -2.07 11.11 -6.43
CA ILE A 34 -0.63 10.99 -6.60
C ILE A 34 0.04 11.85 -5.54
N VAL A 35 0.74 11.22 -4.60
CA VAL A 35 1.49 11.91 -3.54
C VAL A 35 2.96 11.87 -3.87
N ASP A 36 3.49 12.97 -4.41
CA ASP A 36 4.87 13.04 -4.88
C ASP A 36 5.82 13.66 -3.85
N ASP A 37 6.93 12.97 -3.57
CA ASP A 37 7.94 13.35 -2.58
C ASP A 37 9.04 14.28 -3.14
N ASN A 38 8.64 15.26 -3.95
CA ASN A 38 9.53 16.19 -4.65
C ASN A 38 10.52 15.45 -5.56
N SER A 39 10.00 14.62 -6.46
CA SER A 39 10.82 13.81 -7.36
C SER A 39 11.63 14.67 -8.33
N PRO A 40 12.97 14.53 -8.39
CA PRO A 40 13.83 15.26 -9.34
C PRO A 40 13.76 14.75 -10.78
N ASP A 41 13.17 13.58 -11.03
CA ASP A 41 13.17 12.91 -12.34
C ASP A 41 12.10 13.43 -13.32
N GLY A 42 11.20 14.29 -12.85
CA GLY A 42 10.06 14.79 -13.62
C GLY A 42 8.73 14.07 -13.36
N THR A 43 8.62 13.24 -12.31
CA THR A 43 7.36 12.55 -11.94
C THR A 43 6.17 13.52 -11.83
N GLN A 44 6.36 14.71 -11.25
CA GLN A 44 5.28 15.71 -11.16
C GLN A 44 4.82 16.23 -12.52
N ALA A 45 5.73 16.34 -13.51
CA ALA A 45 5.37 16.75 -14.85
C ALA A 45 4.54 15.66 -15.55
N ALA A 46 4.91 14.38 -15.38
CA ALA A 46 4.11 13.26 -15.85
C ALA A 46 2.71 13.24 -15.20
N ALA A 47 2.63 13.48 -13.90
CA ALA A 47 1.35 13.58 -13.19
C ALA A 47 0.47 14.71 -13.75
N LYS A 48 1.04 15.89 -14.05
CA LYS A 48 0.30 17.00 -14.66
C LYS A 48 -0.22 16.64 -16.06
N GLN A 49 0.59 15.99 -16.90
CA GLN A 49 0.13 15.50 -18.20
C GLN A 49 -1.06 14.53 -18.08
N LEU A 50 -1.04 13.66 -17.07
CA LEU A 50 -2.16 12.78 -16.77
C LEU A 50 -3.42 13.55 -16.34
N GLN A 51 -3.28 14.69 -15.65
CA GLN A 51 -4.41 15.57 -15.34
C GLN A 51 -5.04 16.16 -16.60
N GLU A 52 -4.23 16.56 -17.59
CA GLU A 52 -4.74 17.08 -18.87
C GLU A 52 -5.51 15.99 -19.65
N ILE A 53 -5.06 14.74 -19.59
CA ILE A 53 -5.66 13.62 -20.33
C ILE A 53 -6.94 13.11 -19.65
N TYR A 54 -6.89 12.90 -18.33
CA TYR A 54 -7.96 12.22 -17.59
C TYR A 54 -8.84 13.16 -16.75
N GLY A 55 -8.45 14.44 -16.64
CA GLY A 55 -9.13 15.46 -15.85
C GLY A 55 -8.60 15.59 -14.41
N HIS A 56 -8.55 16.82 -13.91
CA HIS A 56 -8.09 17.16 -12.55
C HIS A 56 -8.95 16.54 -11.42
N GLU A 57 -10.19 16.16 -11.70
CA GLU A 57 -11.01 15.45 -10.73
C GLU A 57 -10.66 13.97 -10.63
N LYS A 58 -10.21 13.33 -11.72
CA LYS A 58 -9.82 11.92 -11.71
C LYS A 58 -8.38 11.75 -11.24
N ILE A 59 -7.48 12.67 -11.62
CA ILE A 59 -6.08 12.65 -11.23
C ILE A 59 -5.80 13.83 -10.29
N VAL A 60 -5.54 13.53 -9.02
CA VAL A 60 -5.34 14.49 -7.94
C VAL A 60 -3.87 14.48 -7.53
N LEU A 61 -3.09 15.43 -8.05
CA LEU A 61 -1.68 15.59 -7.69
C LEU A 61 -1.51 16.36 -6.36
N LYS A 62 -0.76 15.79 -5.42
CA LYS A 62 -0.47 16.35 -4.08
C LYS A 62 1.02 16.25 -3.75
N PRO A 63 1.83 17.21 -4.25
CA PRO A 63 3.26 17.21 -4.00
C PRO A 63 3.59 17.59 -2.55
N ARG A 64 4.68 17.04 -2.02
CA ARG A 64 5.28 17.36 -0.72
C ARG A 64 6.64 18.02 -0.95
N GLN A 65 7.13 18.76 0.05
CA GLN A 65 8.40 19.49 -0.07
C GLN A 65 9.63 18.58 -0.09
N LYS A 66 9.56 17.43 0.59
CA LYS A 66 10.66 16.46 0.72
C LYS A 66 10.13 15.06 0.99
N LYS A 67 11.02 14.08 0.84
CA LYS A 67 10.77 12.69 1.18
C LYS A 67 10.72 12.48 2.69
N GLU A 68 9.53 12.19 3.22
CA GLU A 68 9.28 12.00 4.67
C GLU A 68 8.83 10.57 5.03
N GLY A 69 8.99 9.63 4.09
CA GLY A 69 8.67 8.21 4.27
C GLY A 69 7.27 7.83 3.77
N LEU A 70 7.08 6.52 3.60
CA LEU A 70 5.89 5.95 2.95
C LEU A 70 4.61 6.17 3.77
N GLY A 71 4.63 5.87 5.08
CA GLY A 71 3.47 6.09 5.95
C GLY A 71 2.97 7.53 5.91
N THR A 72 3.86 8.53 5.92
CA THR A 72 3.47 9.94 5.90
C THR A 72 2.86 10.35 4.55
N ALA A 73 3.24 9.70 3.45
CA ALA A 73 2.62 9.89 2.14
C ALA A 73 1.16 9.44 2.15
N TYR A 74 0.86 8.27 2.75
CA TYR A 74 -0.52 7.81 2.92
C TYR A 74 -1.34 8.73 3.81
N VAL A 75 -0.78 9.19 4.93
CA VAL A 75 -1.45 10.18 5.79
C VAL A 75 -1.75 11.47 5.03
N HIS A 76 -0.82 11.94 4.18
CA HIS A 76 -1.04 13.11 3.34
C HIS A 76 -2.15 12.86 2.31
N GLY A 77 -2.07 11.76 1.55
CA GLY A 77 -3.05 11.40 0.52
C GLY A 77 -4.46 11.24 1.07
N MET A 78 -4.59 10.68 2.28
CA MET A 78 -5.87 10.50 2.97
C MET A 78 -6.62 11.81 3.22
N LYS A 79 -5.94 12.96 3.30
CA LYS A 79 -6.59 14.27 3.45
C LYS A 79 -7.38 14.69 2.21
N PHE A 80 -7.10 14.06 1.07
CA PHE A 80 -7.70 14.38 -0.22
C PHE A 80 -8.58 13.24 -0.76
N ALA A 81 -8.64 12.11 -0.08
CA ALA A 81 -9.48 10.97 -0.44
C ALA A 81 -10.97 11.28 -0.23
N ARG A 82 -11.72 11.28 -1.34
CA ARG A 82 -13.17 11.52 -1.37
C ARG A 82 -14.00 10.23 -1.37
N GLY A 83 -13.41 9.11 -1.79
CA GLY A 83 -14.08 7.81 -1.89
C GLY A 83 -14.43 7.19 -0.54
N ASP A 84 -15.44 6.33 -0.50
CA ASP A 84 -15.82 5.58 0.70
C ASP A 84 -14.82 4.46 1.02
N PHE A 85 -14.11 4.01 0.00
CA PHE A 85 -13.03 3.05 0.09
C PHE A 85 -11.73 3.67 -0.38
N VAL A 86 -10.64 3.28 0.27
CA VAL A 86 -9.30 3.75 -0.06
C VAL A 86 -8.43 2.54 -0.39
N ILE A 87 -7.81 2.60 -1.56
CA ILE A 87 -6.83 1.61 -1.99
C ILE A 87 -5.46 2.26 -1.91
N ILE A 88 -4.54 1.60 -1.23
CA ILE A 88 -3.13 1.98 -1.22
C ILE A 88 -2.34 0.96 -2.04
N MET A 89 -1.45 1.44 -2.89
CA MET A 89 -0.53 0.58 -3.65
C MET A 89 0.71 1.36 -4.06
N ASP A 90 1.82 0.63 -4.23
CA ASP A 90 3.08 1.21 -4.71
C ASP A 90 2.99 1.58 -6.20
N ALA A 91 3.71 2.63 -6.59
CA ALA A 91 3.68 3.17 -7.95
C ALA A 91 4.67 2.51 -8.93
N ASP A 92 5.44 1.52 -8.50
CA ASP A 92 6.56 0.92 -9.24
C ASP A 92 6.18 -0.32 -10.08
N LEU A 93 4.88 -0.52 -10.32
CA LEU A 93 4.26 -1.67 -11.02
C LEU A 93 4.45 -3.04 -10.34
N SER A 94 5.08 -3.12 -9.16
CA SER A 94 5.20 -4.39 -8.42
C SER A 94 3.83 -4.94 -7.99
N HIS A 95 2.88 -4.03 -7.76
CA HIS A 95 1.47 -4.34 -7.54
C HIS A 95 0.70 -4.20 -8.85
N ASN A 96 0.26 -5.33 -9.40
CA ASN A 96 -0.47 -5.31 -10.66
C ASN A 96 -1.94 -4.86 -10.44
N PRO A 97 -2.43 -3.80 -11.12
CA PRO A 97 -3.81 -3.34 -11.02
C PRO A 97 -4.87 -4.39 -11.36
N LYS A 98 -4.51 -5.47 -12.08
CA LYS A 98 -5.42 -6.59 -12.40
C LYS A 98 -6.08 -7.22 -11.18
N PHE A 99 -5.49 -7.06 -9.99
CA PHE A 99 -6.06 -7.59 -8.76
C PHE A 99 -7.08 -6.64 -8.11
N LEU A 100 -7.20 -5.38 -8.54
CA LEU A 100 -8.18 -4.44 -7.98
C LEU A 100 -9.62 -4.97 -8.03
N PRO A 101 -10.11 -5.56 -9.15
CA PRO A 101 -11.46 -6.10 -9.21
C PRO A 101 -11.71 -7.19 -8.14
N VAL A 102 -10.81 -8.16 -7.99
CA VAL A 102 -10.97 -9.24 -7.00
C VAL A 102 -10.84 -8.74 -5.56
N LEU A 103 -10.00 -7.74 -5.27
CA LEU A 103 -9.97 -7.07 -3.96
C LEU A 103 -11.33 -6.43 -3.63
N ILE A 104 -11.92 -5.76 -4.62
CA ILE A 104 -13.22 -5.08 -4.49
C ILE A 104 -14.35 -6.11 -4.31
N GLU A 105 -14.37 -7.18 -5.10
CA GLU A 105 -15.35 -8.26 -5.01
C GLU A 105 -15.30 -8.94 -3.65
N LEU A 106 -14.10 -9.31 -3.19
CA LEU A 106 -13.93 -9.90 -1.87
C LEU A 106 -14.43 -8.95 -0.78
N GLN A 107 -14.06 -7.67 -0.85
CA GLN A 107 -14.53 -6.66 0.12
C GLN A 107 -16.05 -6.68 0.22
N LYS A 108 -16.75 -6.64 -0.92
CA LYS A 108 -18.21 -6.60 -0.97
C LYS A 108 -18.86 -7.89 -0.47
N SER A 109 -18.27 -9.05 -0.77
CA SER A 109 -18.87 -10.35 -0.46
C SER A 109 -19.18 -10.57 1.03
N MET A 110 -18.34 -10.05 1.92
CA MET A 110 -18.46 -10.24 3.37
C MET A 110 -18.43 -8.92 4.16
N ASP A 111 -18.52 -7.80 3.45
CA ASP A 111 -18.33 -6.44 3.97
C ASP A 111 -17.04 -6.29 4.81
N TYR A 112 -15.91 -6.79 4.27
CA TYR A 112 -14.62 -6.69 4.95
C TYR A 112 -14.24 -5.22 5.18
N ASP A 113 -13.62 -4.96 6.33
CA ASP A 113 -13.11 -3.64 6.69
C ASP A 113 -11.80 -3.35 5.97
N ILE A 114 -11.02 -4.41 5.75
CA ILE A 114 -9.74 -4.40 5.06
C ILE A 114 -9.66 -5.64 4.17
N VAL A 115 -9.23 -5.45 2.92
CA VAL A 115 -8.78 -6.55 2.06
C VAL A 115 -7.33 -6.31 1.69
N THR A 116 -6.47 -7.28 2.00
CA THR A 116 -5.03 -7.20 1.70
C THR A 116 -4.66 -8.17 0.58
N GLY A 117 -3.82 -7.71 -0.34
CA GLY A 117 -3.07 -8.61 -1.20
C GLY A 117 -2.01 -9.33 -0.37
N THR A 118 -1.90 -10.65 -0.52
CA THR A 118 -0.87 -11.47 0.13
C THR A 118 -0.10 -12.26 -0.90
N ARG A 119 1.21 -12.38 -0.66
CA ARG A 119 2.11 -13.22 -1.48
C ARG A 119 2.11 -14.68 -1.04
N TYR A 120 1.42 -15.01 0.05
CA TYR A 120 1.55 -16.29 0.75
C TYR A 120 0.29 -17.16 0.74
N SER A 121 -0.87 -16.65 0.31
CA SER A 121 -2.07 -17.46 0.12
C SER A 121 -2.09 -18.18 -1.23
N CYS A 122 -3.07 -19.06 -1.43
CA CYS A 122 -3.34 -19.69 -2.72
C CYS A 122 -3.50 -18.63 -3.83
N GLY A 123 -2.90 -18.87 -4.99
CA GLY A 123 -2.85 -17.90 -6.11
C GLY A 123 -1.83 -16.76 -5.94
N GLY A 124 -1.23 -16.62 -4.75
CA GLY A 124 -0.18 -15.65 -4.48
C GLY A 124 1.22 -16.14 -4.85
N GLY A 125 2.16 -15.21 -5.00
CA GLY A 125 3.55 -15.56 -5.25
C GLY A 125 4.48 -14.36 -5.44
N VAL A 126 5.77 -14.65 -5.54
CA VAL A 126 6.82 -13.67 -5.85
C VAL A 126 7.61 -14.11 -7.07
N SER A 127 7.83 -13.19 -8.01
CA SER A 127 8.70 -13.39 -9.18
C SER A 127 9.89 -12.43 -9.13
N GLY A 128 11.07 -12.89 -9.52
CA GLY A 128 12.32 -12.11 -9.51
C GLY A 128 13.11 -12.14 -8.19
N TRP A 129 12.51 -12.62 -7.09
CA TRP A 129 13.20 -12.68 -5.79
C TRP A 129 14.22 -13.82 -5.69
N ASP A 130 15.40 -13.51 -5.14
CA ASP A 130 16.36 -14.53 -4.72
C ASP A 130 15.85 -15.33 -3.49
N LEU A 131 16.46 -16.49 -3.23
CA LEU A 131 16.06 -17.35 -2.12
C LEU A 131 16.26 -16.65 -0.76
N LYS A 132 17.33 -15.84 -0.63
CA LYS A 132 17.65 -15.10 0.59
C LYS A 132 16.52 -14.13 0.97
N ARG A 133 16.02 -13.33 0.03
CA ARG A 133 14.92 -12.38 0.24
C ARG A 133 13.63 -13.11 0.58
N LYS A 134 13.36 -14.26 -0.06
CA LYS A 134 12.20 -15.11 0.28
C LYS A 134 12.26 -15.59 1.73
N ILE A 135 13.41 -16.08 2.18
CA ILE A 135 13.62 -16.57 3.56
C ILE A 135 13.47 -15.41 4.56
N ILE A 136 14.12 -14.27 4.31
CA ILE A 136 14.04 -13.09 5.20
C ILE A 136 12.58 -12.63 5.34
N SER A 137 11.84 -12.54 4.23
CA SER A 137 10.45 -12.10 4.25
C SER A 137 9.53 -13.09 4.97
N ARG A 138 9.70 -14.40 4.76
CA ARG A 138 8.94 -15.42 5.49
C ARG A 138 9.28 -15.43 6.97
N GLY A 139 10.56 -15.31 7.34
CA GLY A 139 11.00 -15.21 8.73
C GLY A 139 10.43 -13.97 9.45
N ALA A 140 10.43 -12.82 8.78
CA ALA A 140 9.84 -11.59 9.32
C ALA A 140 8.34 -11.72 9.59
N ASN A 141 7.59 -12.38 8.69
CA ASN A 141 6.18 -12.66 8.91
C ASN A 141 5.98 -13.71 10.01
N PHE A 142 6.80 -14.77 10.07
CA PHE A 142 6.71 -15.79 11.12
C PHE A 142 6.87 -15.19 12.52
N VAL A 143 7.89 -14.35 12.73
CA VAL A 143 8.10 -13.67 14.02
C VAL A 143 6.94 -12.74 14.37
N ALA A 144 6.38 -12.04 13.38
CA ALA A 144 5.22 -11.18 13.60
C ALA A 144 3.96 -11.97 13.93
N HIS A 145 3.77 -13.18 13.35
CA HIS A 145 2.67 -14.06 13.71
C HIS A 145 2.79 -14.59 15.14
N LEU A 146 4.00 -14.98 15.54
CA LEU A 146 4.25 -15.48 16.89
C LEU A 146 3.93 -14.42 17.96
N LEU A 147 4.31 -13.17 17.71
CA LEU A 147 4.20 -12.10 18.70
C LEU A 147 2.86 -11.36 18.64
N LEU A 148 2.33 -11.09 17.45
CA LEU A 148 1.17 -10.21 17.27
C LEU A 148 -0.12 -10.95 16.92
N GLN A 149 -0.06 -12.25 16.60
CA GLN A 149 -1.19 -13.09 16.16
C GLN A 149 -2.16 -12.37 15.19
N PRO A 150 -1.64 -11.76 14.10
CA PRO A 150 -2.46 -10.98 13.20
C PRO A 150 -3.37 -11.89 12.38
N LYS A 151 -4.53 -11.36 12.00
CA LYS A 151 -5.49 -12.07 11.13
C LYS A 151 -5.14 -11.94 9.64
N ALA A 152 -3.85 -11.81 9.32
CA ALA A 152 -3.35 -11.63 7.96
C ALA A 152 -2.00 -12.32 7.80
N SER A 153 -1.84 -13.08 6.72
CA SER A 153 -0.63 -13.84 6.40
C SER A 153 0.55 -12.96 5.95
N ASP A 154 0.27 -11.76 5.42
CA ASP A 154 1.28 -10.84 4.91
C ASP A 154 1.19 -9.44 5.53
N LEU A 155 2.06 -9.18 6.50
CA LEU A 155 2.12 -7.90 7.20
C LEU A 155 2.96 -6.85 6.48
N THR A 156 3.77 -7.27 5.51
CA THR A 156 4.73 -6.39 4.85
C THR A 156 4.31 -5.94 3.45
N GLY A 157 3.27 -6.55 2.87
CA GLY A 157 2.63 -6.08 1.65
C GLY A 157 1.89 -4.74 1.87
N SER A 158 1.98 -3.82 0.90
CA SER A 158 1.31 -2.51 0.96
C SER A 158 0.04 -2.44 0.11
N PHE A 159 -0.23 -3.43 -0.74
CA PHE A 159 -1.42 -3.40 -1.62
C PHE A 159 -2.68 -3.81 -0.87
N ARG A 160 -3.48 -2.80 -0.49
CA ARG A 160 -4.60 -2.99 0.42
C ARG A 160 -5.77 -2.07 0.08
N LEU A 161 -6.97 -2.60 0.24
CA LEU A 161 -8.23 -1.89 0.19
C LEU A 161 -8.75 -1.74 1.62
N TYR A 162 -9.13 -0.52 2.01
CA TYR A 162 -9.72 -0.19 3.30
C TYR A 162 -11.07 0.48 3.11
N LYS A 163 -12.00 0.26 4.06
CA LYS A 163 -13.03 1.27 4.33
C LYS A 163 -12.35 2.56 4.79
N ARG A 164 -12.74 3.72 4.25
CA ARG A 164 -12.08 5.02 4.54
C ARG A 164 -12.04 5.32 6.04
N LYS A 165 -13.15 5.06 6.76
CA LYS A 165 -13.24 5.26 8.22
C LYS A 165 -12.24 4.40 9.01
N VAL A 166 -12.02 3.17 8.55
CA VAL A 166 -11.08 2.22 9.17
C VAL A 166 -9.65 2.71 9.01
N LEU A 167 -9.24 3.04 7.78
CA LEU A 167 -7.90 3.58 7.53
C LEU A 167 -7.66 4.90 8.29
N SER A 168 -8.64 5.79 8.34
CA SER A 168 -8.53 7.03 9.11
C SER A 168 -8.31 6.77 10.60
N THR A 169 -8.99 5.78 11.18
CA THR A 169 -8.84 5.41 12.59
C THR A 169 -7.46 4.81 12.84
N LEU A 170 -7.03 3.87 12.01
CA LEU A 170 -5.71 3.24 12.13
C LEU A 170 -4.58 4.27 12.03
N ILE A 171 -4.67 5.20 11.07
CA ILE A 171 -3.70 6.30 10.92
C ILE A 171 -3.62 7.16 12.19
N LYS A 172 -4.75 7.52 12.80
CA LYS A 172 -4.78 8.33 14.03
C LYS A 172 -4.12 7.62 15.22
N THR A 173 -4.20 6.30 15.26
CA THR A 173 -3.57 5.47 16.31
C THR A 173 -2.14 5.06 16.00
N SER A 174 -1.66 5.31 14.78
CA SER A 174 -0.31 4.95 14.33
C SER A 174 0.72 5.94 14.85
N VAL A 175 1.85 5.42 15.28
CA VAL A 175 3.04 6.24 15.60
C VAL A 175 4.20 5.95 14.63
N SER A 176 4.13 4.84 13.91
CA SER A 176 5.15 4.42 12.96
C SER A 176 5.20 5.33 11.73
N ARG A 177 6.42 5.64 11.31
CA ARG A 177 6.72 6.32 10.03
C ARG A 177 7.52 5.37 9.15
N GLY A 178 7.36 5.47 7.82
CA GLY A 178 8.12 4.66 6.86
C GLY A 178 7.55 3.26 6.63
N TYR A 179 8.40 2.26 6.41
CA TYR A 179 8.00 0.91 5.97
C TYR A 179 7.23 0.12 7.05
N VAL A 180 7.61 0.28 8.31
CA VAL A 180 6.98 -0.42 9.45
C VAL A 180 5.54 0.03 9.72
N PHE A 181 5.09 1.11 9.06
CA PHE A 181 3.70 1.54 9.04
C PHE A 181 2.78 0.40 8.58
N GLN A 182 3.14 -0.36 7.54
CA GLN A 182 2.27 -1.40 6.99
C GLN A 182 2.00 -2.52 7.99
N MET A 183 3.03 -2.94 8.74
CA MET A 183 2.89 -3.93 9.79
C MET A 183 2.03 -3.40 10.94
N GLU A 184 2.30 -2.17 11.40
CA GLU A 184 1.52 -1.56 12.48
C GLU A 184 0.02 -1.46 12.12
N MET A 185 -0.31 -1.12 10.87
CA MET A 185 -1.71 -1.02 10.43
C MET A 185 -2.45 -2.35 10.58
N MET A 186 -1.86 -3.46 10.15
CA MET A 186 -2.52 -4.77 10.23
C MET A 186 -2.53 -5.34 11.65
N ALA A 187 -1.46 -5.12 12.41
CA ALA A 187 -1.39 -5.53 13.81
C ALA A 187 -2.50 -4.84 14.62
N ARG A 188 -2.57 -3.50 14.54
CA ARG A 188 -3.64 -2.72 15.19
C ARG A 188 -5.02 -3.11 14.67
N ALA A 189 -5.16 -3.32 13.37
CA ALA A 189 -6.46 -3.69 12.82
C ALA A 189 -6.96 -5.05 13.36
N SER A 190 -6.04 -6.00 13.52
CA SER A 190 -6.33 -7.31 14.09
C SER A 190 -6.76 -7.19 15.56
N THR A 191 -6.02 -6.43 16.38
CA THR A 191 -6.35 -6.17 17.80
C THR A 191 -7.68 -5.43 17.95
N MET A 192 -7.97 -4.47 17.07
CA MET A 192 -9.24 -3.73 17.06
C MET A 192 -10.44 -4.55 16.55
N GLY A 193 -10.23 -5.82 16.16
CA GLY A 193 -11.31 -6.72 15.77
C GLY A 193 -11.87 -6.50 14.35
N TYR A 194 -11.20 -5.72 13.50
CA TYR A 194 -11.65 -5.50 12.13
C TYR A 194 -11.66 -6.80 11.31
N LYS A 195 -12.62 -6.91 10.38
CA LYS A 195 -12.70 -8.03 9.44
C LYS A 195 -11.67 -7.85 8.34
N ILE A 196 -10.70 -8.77 8.28
CA ILE A 196 -9.63 -8.77 7.29
C ILE A 196 -9.83 -9.93 6.32
N GLY A 197 -9.87 -9.62 5.02
CA GLY A 197 -9.87 -10.59 3.93
C GLY A 197 -8.52 -10.59 3.19
N GLU A 198 -8.17 -11.72 2.58
CA GLU A 198 -6.92 -11.87 1.85
C GLU A 198 -7.15 -12.31 0.40
N VAL A 199 -6.44 -11.69 -0.53
CA VAL A 199 -6.39 -12.10 -1.94
C VAL A 199 -4.95 -12.49 -2.27
N GLY A 200 -4.77 -13.67 -2.85
CA GLY A 200 -3.47 -14.09 -3.37
C GLY A 200 -3.05 -13.23 -4.56
N ILE A 201 -1.93 -12.51 -4.43
CA ILE A 201 -1.38 -11.66 -5.48
C ILE A 201 0.01 -12.12 -5.92
N SER A 202 0.28 -11.96 -7.21
CA SER A 202 1.63 -12.11 -7.77
C SER A 202 2.38 -10.79 -7.63
N PHE A 203 3.42 -10.77 -6.81
CA PHE A 203 4.34 -9.64 -6.69
C PHE A 203 5.53 -9.84 -7.62
N VAL A 204 5.76 -8.90 -8.51
CA VAL A 204 6.90 -8.91 -9.43
C VAL A 204 7.87 -7.83 -8.98
N ASP A 205 9.18 -8.05 -9.14
CA ASP A 205 10.12 -6.97 -8.90
C ASP A 205 9.85 -5.79 -9.83
N ARG A 206 10.08 -4.58 -9.29
CA ARG A 206 9.87 -3.30 -9.99
C ARG A 206 10.43 -3.32 -11.41
N LEU A 207 9.68 -2.72 -12.33
CA LEU A 207 10.05 -2.69 -13.74
C LEU A 207 11.22 -1.72 -14.00
N TYR A 208 11.25 -0.58 -13.28
CA TYR A 208 12.36 0.37 -13.26
C TYR A 208 12.82 0.67 -11.83
N GLY A 209 14.13 0.93 -11.65
CA GLY A 209 14.74 1.33 -10.37
C GLY A 209 15.44 0.21 -9.59
N LYS A 210 16.08 0.54 -8.45
CA LYS A 210 16.82 -0.41 -7.59
C LYS A 210 16.10 -0.66 -6.26
N SER A 211 15.95 -1.92 -5.88
CA SER A 211 15.49 -2.32 -4.54
C SER A 211 16.60 -2.12 -3.50
N LYS A 212 16.27 -1.56 -2.33
CA LYS A 212 17.22 -1.30 -1.24
C LYS A 212 16.68 -1.85 0.08
N LEU A 213 16.59 -3.17 0.20
CA LEU A 213 16.34 -3.80 1.50
C LEU A 213 17.59 -3.62 2.36
N SER A 214 17.58 -2.67 3.31
CA SER A 214 18.76 -2.33 4.12
C SER A 214 18.71 -2.94 5.51
N GLY A 215 19.87 -3.18 6.14
CA GLY A 215 19.93 -3.67 7.52
C GLY A 215 19.26 -2.74 8.54
N SER A 216 19.15 -1.44 8.23
CA SER A 216 18.40 -0.48 9.04
C SER A 216 16.89 -0.74 9.02
N GLU A 217 16.32 -1.17 7.89
CA GLU A 217 14.88 -1.51 7.80
C GLU A 217 14.54 -2.74 8.63
N ILE A 218 15.43 -3.74 8.65
CA ILE A 218 15.28 -4.93 9.50
C ILE A 218 15.27 -4.55 10.99
N LYS A 219 16.20 -3.69 11.42
CA LYS A 219 16.24 -3.20 12.82
C LYS A 219 14.97 -2.42 13.19
N GLN A 220 14.51 -1.54 12.30
CA GLN A 220 13.27 -0.79 12.50
C GLN A 220 12.06 -1.72 12.59
N TYR A 221 11.99 -2.74 11.75
CA TYR A 221 10.93 -3.75 11.76
C TYR A 221 10.88 -4.48 13.11
N LEU A 222 12.00 -5.03 13.57
CA LEU A 222 12.07 -5.74 14.86
C LEU A 222 11.74 -4.82 16.05
N SER A 223 12.25 -3.59 16.06
CA SER A 223 11.95 -2.61 17.12
C SER A 223 10.47 -2.24 17.14
N CYS A 224 9.85 -2.02 15.97
CA CYS A 224 8.42 -1.76 15.88
C CYS A 224 7.61 -2.97 16.35
N LEU A 225 8.03 -4.18 16.01
CA LEU A 225 7.36 -5.41 16.37
C LEU A 225 7.36 -5.63 17.90
N LEU A 226 8.51 -5.46 18.54
CA LEU A 226 8.62 -5.50 20.01
C LEU A 226 7.77 -4.42 20.67
N ARG A 227 7.80 -3.19 20.14
CA ARG A 227 6.95 -2.11 20.66
C ARG A 227 5.48 -2.46 20.58
N LEU A 228 5.02 -2.99 19.44
CA LEU A 228 3.63 -3.39 19.26
C LEU A 228 3.25 -4.50 20.25
N PHE A 229 4.09 -5.51 20.42
CA PHE A 229 3.86 -6.59 21.40
C PHE A 229 3.54 -6.09 22.82
N PHE A 230 4.11 -4.96 23.24
CA PHE A 230 3.85 -4.37 24.56
C PHE A 230 2.75 -3.29 24.57
N THR A 231 2.21 -2.87 23.42
CA THR A 231 1.33 -1.69 23.32
C THR A 231 -0.02 -1.94 22.67
N ILE A 232 -0.23 -3.09 22.04
CA ILE A 232 -1.52 -3.53 21.48
C ILE A 232 -1.89 -4.88 22.07
#